data_AF-A0A2G2JFN8-F1
#
_entry.id   AF-A0A2G2JFN8-F1
#
_cell.length_a   1.000
_cell.length_b   1.000
_cell.length_c   1.000
_cell.angle_alpha   90.00
_cell.angle_beta   90.00
_cell.angle_gamma   90.00
#
_symmetry.space_group_name_H-M   'P 1'
#
loop_
_entity.id
_entity.type
_entity.pdbx_description
1 polymer ?
#
loop_
_entity_poly.entity_id
_entity_poly.type
_entity_poly.pdbx_seq_one_letter_code
_entity_poly.pdbx_strand_id
1 'polypeptide(L)'
;MTQDLVSKVREDILTQLKNDELVLPTLPEIALSVREVAEDENATINDLSHVLLRDPAMSARLLRVANSPMVRTVVPITDITTAVSRLGIDFTTNLVIGIAMEQMFQATNELIDKRMRACWSRAIEVAASAQVLARHFTQLPADQALLAGLVHQIGMLPILAYAENSDTLLKDSLSLDHVIAELHQELGALVLKSWDLPEALIKVASEYLTFERQPDDVDFTDLVQVAVLQSYTDTDHPLGQIDSATVGAFARLGLEADEEDHQLSAIAEEVDATQYALTPR
;
A
#
# COMPACT_ATOMS: atom_id res chain seq x y z
N MET A 1 18.52 22.03 18.00
CA MET A 1 17.70 21.23 18.94
C MET A 1 16.86 20.19 18.20
N THR A 2 16.08 20.56 17.18
CA THR A 2 15.33 19.60 16.33
C THR A 2 16.22 18.62 15.57
N GLN A 3 17.32 19.09 14.97
CA GLN A 3 18.23 18.22 14.19
C GLN A 3 18.99 17.17 15.02
N ASP A 4 19.34 17.51 16.28
CA ASP A 4 19.97 16.56 17.21
C ASP A 4 18.99 15.50 17.70
N LEU A 5 17.72 15.89 17.93
CA LEU A 5 16.67 14.95 18.34
C LEU A 5 16.36 13.96 17.22
N VAL A 6 16.25 14.43 15.97
CA VAL A 6 15.99 13.56 14.82
C VAL A 6 17.14 12.59 14.60
N SER A 7 18.39 13.08 14.64
CA SER A 7 19.58 12.23 14.51
C SER A 7 19.63 11.16 15.61
N LYS A 8 19.30 11.53 16.85
CA LYS A 8 19.25 10.60 17.98
C LYS A 8 18.14 9.56 17.84
N VAL A 9 16.92 9.98 17.49
CA VAL A 9 15.79 9.06 17.27
C VAL A 9 16.09 8.10 16.14
N ARG A 10 16.72 8.60 15.08
CA ARG A 10 17.21 7.78 13.97
C ARG A 10 18.23 6.75 14.44
N GLU A 11 19.26 7.18 15.16
CA GLU A 11 20.27 6.27 15.71
C GLU A 11 19.64 5.24 16.65
N ASP A 12 18.69 5.62 17.48
CA ASP A 12 17.98 4.74 18.40
C ASP A 12 17.16 3.68 17.62
N ILE A 13 16.37 4.09 16.61
CA ILE A 13 15.59 3.18 15.76
C ILE A 13 16.50 2.23 14.98
N LEU A 14 17.57 2.75 14.37
CA LEU A 14 18.53 1.94 13.60
C LEU A 14 19.33 1.00 14.51
N THR A 15 19.62 1.40 15.74
CA THR A 15 20.29 0.54 16.73
C THR A 15 19.37 -0.57 17.19
N GLN A 16 18.12 -0.25 17.53
CA GLN A 16 17.12 -1.26 17.86
C GLN A 16 16.89 -2.23 16.70
N LEU A 17 16.87 -1.73 15.47
CA LEU A 17 16.78 -2.55 14.28
C LEU A 17 17.99 -3.50 14.14
N LYS A 18 19.21 -3.00 14.32
CA LYS A 18 20.44 -3.82 14.24
C LYS A 18 20.53 -4.88 15.34
N ASN A 19 19.90 -4.63 16.48
CA ASN A 19 19.90 -5.52 17.62
C ASN A 19 18.70 -6.49 17.63
N ASP A 20 17.84 -6.47 16.60
CA ASP A 20 16.54 -7.18 16.58
C ASP A 20 15.62 -6.81 17.78
N GLU A 21 15.78 -5.61 18.31
CA GLU A 21 15.00 -5.05 19.44
C GLU A 21 13.84 -4.17 18.95
N LEU A 22 13.87 -3.71 17.69
CA LEU A 22 12.78 -2.93 17.11
C LEU A 22 11.59 -3.88 16.86
N VAL A 23 10.47 -3.60 17.53
CA VAL A 23 9.23 -4.36 17.33
C VAL A 23 8.67 -4.00 15.96
N LEU A 24 8.96 -4.84 14.98
CA LEU A 24 8.31 -4.76 13.67
C LEU A 24 6.85 -5.22 13.79
N PRO A 25 5.92 -4.58 13.07
CA PRO A 25 4.56 -5.04 13.03
C PRO A 25 4.47 -6.47 12.48
N THR A 26 3.60 -7.28 13.06
CA THR A 26 3.34 -8.65 12.62
C THR A 26 2.21 -8.69 11.61
N LEU A 27 2.35 -9.53 10.58
CA LEU A 27 1.28 -9.75 9.61
C LEU A 27 0.03 -10.32 10.31
N PRO A 28 -1.19 -9.80 10.06
CA PRO A 28 -2.42 -10.32 10.66
C PRO A 28 -2.63 -11.82 10.38
N GLU A 29 -3.21 -12.55 11.34
CA GLU A 29 -3.42 -14.01 11.24
C GLU A 29 -4.21 -14.41 9.98
N ILE A 30 -5.22 -13.62 9.60
CA ILE A 30 -5.99 -13.88 8.39
C ILE A 30 -5.14 -13.75 7.12
N ALA A 31 -4.22 -12.77 7.06
CA ALA A 31 -3.32 -12.57 5.94
C ALA A 31 -2.28 -13.70 5.84
N LEU A 32 -1.76 -14.17 6.97
CA LEU A 32 -0.92 -15.37 7.03
C LEU A 32 -1.67 -16.60 6.54
N SER A 33 -2.88 -16.83 7.05
CA SER A 33 -3.69 -18.00 6.72
C SER A 33 -4.04 -18.09 5.23
N VAL A 34 -4.40 -16.96 4.59
CA VAL A 34 -4.70 -16.98 3.15
C VAL A 34 -3.45 -17.16 2.29
N ARG A 35 -2.31 -16.64 2.75
CA ARG A 35 -1.03 -16.83 2.06
C ARG A 35 -0.59 -18.29 2.11
N GLU A 36 -0.67 -18.92 3.28
CA GLU A 36 -0.38 -20.36 3.44
C GLU A 36 -1.23 -21.22 2.50
N VAL A 37 -2.50 -20.87 2.29
CA VAL A 37 -3.36 -21.56 1.33
C VAL A 37 -2.92 -21.29 -0.11
N ALA A 38 -2.53 -20.05 -0.45
CA ALA A 38 -2.09 -19.73 -1.81
C ALA A 38 -0.73 -20.35 -2.19
N GLU A 39 0.12 -20.63 -1.21
CA GLU A 39 1.43 -21.27 -1.39
C GLU A 39 1.32 -22.81 -1.57
N ASP A 40 0.19 -23.43 -1.20
CA ASP A 40 -0.05 -24.86 -1.44
C ASP A 40 -0.54 -25.09 -2.89
N GLU A 41 0.29 -25.74 -3.70
CA GLU A 41 -0.02 -26.10 -5.09
C GLU A 41 -1.28 -26.97 -5.23
N ASN A 42 -1.73 -27.63 -4.16
CA ASN A 42 -2.93 -28.46 -4.14
C ASN A 42 -4.16 -27.75 -3.57
N ALA A 43 -4.02 -26.49 -3.15
CA ALA A 43 -5.11 -25.72 -2.58
C ALA A 43 -6.25 -25.53 -3.59
N THR A 44 -7.46 -25.61 -3.07
CA THR A 44 -8.69 -25.38 -3.83
C THR A 44 -9.33 -24.05 -3.46
N ILE A 45 -10.22 -23.59 -4.33
CA ILE A 45 -11.11 -22.44 -4.07
C ILE A 45 -11.86 -22.61 -2.73
N ASN A 46 -12.22 -23.84 -2.37
CA ASN A 46 -12.92 -24.12 -1.12
C ASN A 46 -12.03 -23.92 0.10
N ASP A 47 -10.74 -24.27 0.02
CA ASP A 47 -9.80 -24.11 1.13
C ASP A 47 -9.64 -22.63 1.48
N LEU A 48 -9.44 -21.78 0.46
CA LEU A 48 -9.37 -20.33 0.65
C LEU A 48 -10.72 -19.75 1.14
N SER A 49 -11.83 -20.23 0.58
CA SER A 49 -13.17 -19.82 1.04
C SER A 49 -13.39 -20.16 2.51
N HIS A 50 -12.95 -21.32 2.98
CA HIS A 50 -13.09 -21.75 4.36
C HIS A 50 -12.29 -20.88 5.34
N VAL A 51 -11.10 -20.41 4.94
CA VAL A 51 -10.33 -19.43 5.73
C VAL A 51 -11.08 -18.11 5.82
N LEU A 52 -11.54 -17.59 4.69
CA LEU A 52 -12.24 -16.29 4.62
C LEU A 52 -13.56 -16.26 5.38
N LEU A 53 -14.32 -17.36 5.37
CA LEU A 53 -15.59 -17.48 6.08
C LEU A 53 -15.46 -17.41 7.61
N ARG A 54 -14.25 -17.56 8.16
CA ARG A 54 -13.99 -17.38 9.60
C ARG A 54 -13.98 -15.91 10.03
N ASP A 55 -13.80 -14.99 9.09
CA ASP A 55 -13.85 -13.55 9.32
C ASP A 55 -14.99 -12.92 8.51
N PRO A 56 -16.17 -12.68 9.14
CA PRO A 56 -17.32 -12.08 8.48
C PRO A 56 -17.06 -10.66 7.96
N ALA A 57 -16.18 -9.89 8.63
CA ALA A 57 -15.87 -8.53 8.23
C ALA A 57 -15.03 -8.53 6.95
N MET A 58 -14.00 -9.37 6.90
CA MET A 58 -13.18 -9.57 5.70
C MET A 58 -14.00 -10.14 4.54
N SER A 59 -14.86 -11.11 4.81
CA SER A 59 -15.80 -11.67 3.83
C SER A 59 -16.70 -10.58 3.22
N ALA A 60 -17.30 -9.72 4.04
CA ALA A 60 -18.15 -8.64 3.56
C ALA A 60 -17.37 -7.60 2.72
N ARG A 61 -16.12 -7.30 3.10
CA ARG A 61 -15.24 -6.41 2.34
C ARG A 61 -14.83 -7.00 1.01
N LEU A 62 -14.44 -8.28 0.98
CA LEU A 62 -14.12 -9.00 -0.24
C LEU A 62 -15.31 -8.99 -1.21
N LEU A 63 -16.52 -9.27 -0.74
CA LEU A 63 -17.72 -9.22 -1.58
C LEU A 63 -17.99 -7.82 -2.13
N ARG A 64 -17.79 -6.76 -1.33
CA ARG A 64 -17.94 -5.38 -1.81
C ARG A 64 -16.98 -5.07 -2.94
N VAL A 65 -15.72 -5.46 -2.77
CA VAL A 65 -14.66 -5.25 -3.77
C VAL A 65 -14.89 -6.12 -5.01
N ALA A 66 -15.33 -7.38 -4.85
CA ALA A 66 -15.67 -8.27 -5.96
C ALA A 66 -16.85 -7.75 -6.82
N ASN A 67 -17.70 -6.90 -6.24
CA ASN A 67 -18.84 -6.27 -6.91
C ASN A 67 -18.56 -4.83 -7.39
N SER A 68 -17.36 -4.29 -7.17
CA SER A 68 -17.03 -2.95 -7.64
C SER A 68 -16.62 -2.94 -9.11
N PRO A 69 -16.61 -1.76 -9.78
CA PRO A 69 -16.16 -1.63 -11.17
C PRO A 69 -14.75 -2.20 -11.40
N MET A 70 -13.95 -2.23 -10.34
CA MET A 70 -12.65 -2.89 -10.22
C MET A 70 -12.64 -4.32 -10.83
N VAL A 71 -13.68 -5.11 -10.62
CA VAL A 71 -13.72 -6.53 -11.07
C VAL A 71 -14.63 -6.73 -12.30
N ARG A 72 -15.32 -5.67 -12.76
CA ARG A 72 -16.22 -5.67 -13.93
C ARG A 72 -17.26 -6.81 -13.90
N THR A 73 -17.93 -6.96 -12.77
CA THR A 73 -18.91 -8.01 -12.55
C THR A 73 -20.27 -7.68 -13.19
N VAL A 74 -20.73 -8.52 -14.14
CA VAL A 74 -22.05 -8.38 -14.81
C VAL A 74 -23.21 -8.86 -13.91
N VAL A 75 -22.96 -9.88 -13.09
CA VAL A 75 -23.96 -10.48 -12.18
C VAL A 75 -23.47 -10.36 -10.75
N PRO A 76 -24.21 -9.69 -9.85
CA PRO A 76 -23.78 -9.50 -8.45
C PRO A 76 -23.35 -10.80 -7.78
N ILE A 77 -22.20 -10.78 -7.13
CA ILE A 77 -21.63 -11.89 -6.35
C ILE A 77 -22.16 -11.78 -4.92
N THR A 78 -22.79 -12.84 -4.42
CA THR A 78 -23.45 -12.86 -3.11
C THR A 78 -22.80 -13.79 -2.09
N ASP A 79 -21.81 -14.59 -2.50
CA ASP A 79 -21.14 -15.59 -1.66
C ASP A 79 -19.64 -15.64 -1.95
N ILE A 80 -18.87 -16.04 -0.93
CA ILE A 80 -17.40 -16.00 -0.94
C ILE A 80 -16.82 -17.00 -1.94
N THR A 81 -17.38 -18.19 -2.03
CA THR A 81 -16.90 -19.21 -2.97
C THR A 81 -17.02 -18.74 -4.41
N THR A 82 -18.13 -18.08 -4.78
CA THR A 82 -18.30 -17.45 -6.09
C THR A 82 -17.33 -16.28 -6.29
N ALA A 83 -17.06 -15.49 -5.24
CA ALA A 83 -16.07 -14.41 -5.32
C ALA A 83 -14.66 -14.97 -5.62
N VAL A 84 -14.20 -15.92 -4.81
CA VAL A 84 -12.90 -16.58 -4.99
C VAL A 84 -12.81 -17.27 -6.35
N SER A 85 -13.87 -17.96 -6.78
CA SER A 85 -13.90 -18.63 -8.07
C SER A 85 -13.79 -17.69 -9.26
N ARG A 86 -14.29 -16.45 -9.15
CA ARG A 86 -14.24 -15.45 -10.22
C ARG A 86 -12.95 -14.66 -10.23
N LEU A 87 -12.47 -14.29 -9.05
CA LEU A 87 -11.23 -13.53 -8.87
C LEU A 87 -10.00 -14.42 -9.08
N GLY A 88 -10.11 -15.70 -8.74
CA GLY A 88 -8.97 -16.60 -8.60
C GLY A 88 -8.35 -16.52 -7.20
N ILE A 89 -7.53 -17.53 -6.90
CA ILE A 89 -6.85 -17.67 -5.60
C ILE A 89 -5.87 -16.51 -5.39
N ASP A 90 -5.01 -16.22 -6.38
CA ASP A 90 -3.95 -15.21 -6.26
C ASP A 90 -4.53 -13.80 -6.03
N PHE A 91 -5.47 -13.39 -6.89
CA PHE A 91 -6.12 -12.08 -6.76
C PHE A 91 -6.81 -11.93 -5.41
N THR A 92 -7.55 -12.96 -5.00
CA THR A 92 -8.26 -12.93 -3.71
C THR A 92 -7.28 -12.84 -2.55
N THR A 93 -6.18 -13.58 -2.61
CA THR A 93 -5.14 -13.60 -1.58
C THR A 93 -4.48 -12.23 -1.45
N ASN A 94 -4.02 -11.64 -2.55
CA ASN A 94 -3.40 -10.31 -2.55
C ASN A 94 -4.35 -9.22 -2.04
N LEU A 95 -5.62 -9.29 -2.45
CA LEU A 95 -6.65 -8.37 -1.98
C LEU A 95 -6.89 -8.53 -0.46
N VAL A 96 -7.02 -9.75 0.03
CA VAL A 96 -7.28 -10.03 1.45
C VAL A 96 -6.08 -9.62 2.31
N ILE A 97 -4.85 -9.92 1.87
CA ILE A 97 -3.62 -9.48 2.53
C ILE A 97 -3.63 -7.96 2.65
N GLY A 98 -3.85 -7.24 1.54
CA GLY A 98 -3.89 -5.79 1.54
C GLY A 98 -4.97 -5.21 2.46
N ILE A 99 -6.20 -5.73 2.38
CA ILE A 99 -7.32 -5.31 3.23
C ILE A 99 -7.06 -5.57 4.72
N ALA A 100 -6.43 -6.70 5.06
CA ALA A 100 -6.13 -7.08 6.44
C ALA A 100 -5.15 -6.10 7.10
N MET A 101 -4.26 -5.49 6.32
CA MET A 101 -3.29 -4.52 6.84
C MET A 101 -3.93 -3.29 7.49
N GLU A 102 -5.18 -2.96 7.14
CA GLU A 102 -5.92 -1.87 7.80
C GLU A 102 -5.92 -1.99 9.33
N GLN A 103 -6.02 -3.21 9.85
CA GLN A 103 -6.09 -3.48 11.28
C GLN A 103 -4.83 -3.00 12.03
N MET A 104 -3.74 -2.78 11.30
CA MET A 104 -2.44 -2.36 11.82
C MET A 104 -2.32 -0.83 11.91
N PHE A 105 -3.19 -0.08 11.23
CA PHE A 105 -3.21 1.38 11.22
C PHE A 105 -4.13 1.94 12.33
N GLN A 106 -3.90 1.51 13.56
CA GLN A 106 -4.64 1.93 14.74
C GLN A 106 -3.68 2.24 15.89
N ALA A 107 -3.94 3.33 16.61
CA ALA A 107 -3.17 3.71 17.79
C ALA A 107 -4.08 4.08 18.96
N THR A 108 -3.53 4.01 20.18
CA THR A 108 -4.27 4.39 21.40
C THR A 108 -4.25 5.90 21.63
N ASN A 109 -3.20 6.58 21.17
CA ASN A 109 -3.05 8.02 21.22
C ASN A 109 -3.78 8.69 20.04
N GLU A 110 -4.67 9.65 20.31
CA GLU A 110 -5.51 10.31 19.29
C GLU A 110 -4.70 11.00 18.18
N LEU A 111 -3.55 11.60 18.49
CA LEU A 111 -2.71 12.29 17.51
C LEU A 111 -2.06 11.29 16.55
N ILE A 112 -1.57 10.17 17.09
CA ILE A 112 -0.97 9.09 16.30
C ILE A 112 -2.04 8.34 15.51
N ASP A 113 -3.21 8.09 16.09
CA ASP A 113 -4.33 7.42 15.41
C ASP A 113 -4.78 8.24 14.19
N LYS A 114 -4.89 9.56 14.33
CA LYS A 114 -5.18 10.45 13.19
C LYS A 114 -4.14 10.34 12.08
N ARG A 115 -2.84 10.25 12.44
CA ARG A 115 -1.74 10.08 11.47
C ARG A 115 -1.78 8.71 10.80
N MET A 116 -2.05 7.65 11.55
CA MET A 116 -2.20 6.29 11.00
C MET A 116 -3.38 6.20 10.02
N ARG A 117 -4.54 6.77 10.37
CA ARG A 117 -5.70 6.83 9.47
C ARG A 117 -5.42 7.63 8.20
N ALA A 118 -4.68 8.74 8.31
CA ALA A 118 -4.28 9.53 7.15
C ALA A 118 -3.34 8.73 6.22
N CYS A 119 -2.37 8.02 6.79
CA CYS A 119 -1.49 7.12 6.05
C CYS A 119 -2.29 6.01 5.35
N TRP A 120 -3.21 5.35 6.06
CA TRP A 120 -4.06 4.32 5.47
C TRP A 120 -4.94 4.85 4.35
N SER A 121 -5.56 6.02 4.54
CA SER A 121 -6.38 6.67 3.51
C SER A 121 -5.57 6.94 2.24
N ARG A 122 -4.31 7.39 2.39
CA ARG A 122 -3.40 7.62 1.27
C ARG A 122 -2.97 6.32 0.60
N ALA A 123 -2.70 5.27 1.38
CA ALA A 123 -2.40 3.94 0.84
C ALA A 123 -3.55 3.41 -0.03
N ILE A 124 -4.81 3.60 0.38
CA ILE A 124 -5.97 3.22 -0.44
C ILE A 124 -6.03 4.02 -1.74
N GLU A 125 -5.83 5.33 -1.69
CA GLU A 125 -5.84 6.22 -2.86
C GLU A 125 -4.78 5.78 -3.89
N VAL A 126 -3.54 5.58 -3.43
CA VAL A 126 -2.42 5.12 -4.26
C VAL A 126 -2.66 3.71 -4.79
N ALA A 127 -3.18 2.80 -3.98
CA ALA A 127 -3.49 1.44 -4.40
C ALA A 127 -4.56 1.38 -5.50
N ALA A 128 -5.62 2.18 -5.36
CA ALA A 128 -6.67 2.28 -6.36
C ALA A 128 -6.11 2.79 -7.70
N SER A 129 -5.32 3.87 -7.66
CA SER A 129 -4.68 4.41 -8.88
C SER A 129 -3.69 3.40 -9.48
N ALA A 130 -2.77 2.83 -8.69
CA ALA A 130 -1.78 1.87 -9.17
C ALA A 130 -2.42 0.64 -9.83
N GLN A 131 -3.52 0.13 -9.28
CA GLN A 131 -4.26 -0.96 -9.90
C GLN A 131 -4.86 -0.57 -11.25
N VAL A 132 -5.57 0.56 -11.31
CA VAL A 132 -6.22 1.01 -12.55
C VAL A 132 -5.16 1.32 -13.61
N LEU A 133 -4.06 1.97 -13.23
CA LEU A 133 -2.91 2.19 -14.10
C LEU A 133 -2.36 0.87 -14.65
N ALA A 134 -2.21 -0.15 -13.80
CA ALA A 134 -1.70 -1.45 -14.23
C ALA A 134 -2.58 -2.07 -15.34
N ARG A 135 -3.91 -1.95 -15.20
CA ARG A 135 -4.89 -2.51 -16.15
C ARG A 135 -4.91 -1.82 -17.50
N HIS A 136 -4.73 -0.50 -17.52
CA HIS A 136 -4.91 0.31 -18.73
C HIS A 136 -3.60 0.55 -19.47
N PHE A 137 -2.48 0.62 -18.76
CA PHE A 137 -1.20 1.07 -19.32
C PHE A 137 -0.09 0.01 -19.29
N THR A 138 -0.29 -1.14 -18.64
CA THR A 138 0.77 -2.15 -18.48
C THR A 138 0.26 -3.59 -18.70
N GLN A 139 1.17 -4.56 -18.62
CA GLN A 139 0.86 -5.99 -18.53
C GLN A 139 1.09 -6.55 -17.12
N LEU A 140 1.32 -5.69 -16.12
CA LEU A 140 1.56 -6.09 -14.74
C LEU A 140 0.26 -6.59 -14.09
N PRO A 141 0.32 -7.60 -13.22
CA PRO A 141 -0.86 -8.07 -12.47
C PRO A 141 -1.47 -6.96 -11.61
N ALA A 142 -2.72 -6.61 -11.91
CA ALA A 142 -3.42 -5.49 -11.26
C ALA A 142 -3.60 -5.70 -9.74
N ASP A 143 -3.80 -6.93 -9.29
CA ASP A 143 -3.87 -7.30 -7.87
C ASP A 143 -2.56 -7.08 -7.12
N GLN A 144 -1.42 -7.38 -7.76
CA GLN A 144 -0.12 -7.08 -7.18
C GLN A 144 0.17 -5.58 -7.18
N ALA A 145 -0.28 -4.83 -8.20
CA ALA A 145 -0.19 -3.37 -8.21
C ALA A 145 -1.05 -2.73 -7.10
N LEU A 146 -2.24 -3.27 -6.85
CA LEU A 146 -3.08 -2.88 -5.72
C LEU A 146 -2.35 -3.11 -4.40
N LEU A 147 -1.80 -4.32 -4.19
CA LEU A 147 -1.05 -4.65 -2.98
C LEU A 147 0.19 -3.75 -2.83
N ALA A 148 0.93 -3.49 -3.92
CA ALA A 148 2.05 -2.56 -3.95
C ALA A 148 1.68 -1.17 -3.44
N GLY A 149 0.56 -0.62 -3.89
CA GLY A 149 0.06 0.66 -3.38
C GLY A 149 -0.41 0.61 -1.93
N LEU A 150 -0.94 -0.51 -1.43
CA LEU A 150 -1.32 -0.64 -0.01
C LEU A 150 -0.10 -0.71 0.92
N VAL A 151 1.01 -1.31 0.45
CA VAL A 151 2.21 -1.54 1.27
C VAL A 151 3.28 -0.44 1.16
N HIS A 152 3.17 0.47 0.18
CA HIS A 152 4.26 1.41 -0.14
C HIS A 152 4.74 2.26 1.06
N GLN A 153 3.84 2.57 2.00
CA GLN A 153 4.12 3.37 3.19
C GLN A 153 4.11 2.57 4.51
N ILE A 154 4.21 1.24 4.46
CA ILE A 154 4.10 0.39 5.65
C ILE A 154 5.16 0.70 6.72
N GLY A 155 6.31 1.25 6.31
CA GLY A 155 7.39 1.66 7.22
C GLY A 155 7.04 2.83 8.14
N MET A 156 5.91 3.53 7.91
CA MET A 156 5.39 4.53 8.85
C MET A 156 4.89 3.88 10.15
N LEU A 157 4.42 2.62 10.11
CA LEU A 157 3.89 1.92 11.28
C LEU A 157 4.89 1.82 12.45
N PRO A 158 6.10 1.26 12.29
CA PRO A 158 7.07 1.17 13.39
C PRO A 158 7.50 2.56 13.90
N ILE A 159 7.57 3.57 13.03
CA ILE A 159 7.94 4.94 13.42
C ILE A 159 6.84 5.57 14.28
N LEU A 160 5.58 5.43 13.87
CA LEU A 160 4.43 5.96 14.61
C LEU A 160 4.21 5.23 15.93
N ALA A 161 4.42 3.91 15.98
CA ALA A 161 4.38 3.13 17.21
C ALA A 161 5.51 3.53 18.18
N TYR A 162 6.71 3.80 17.66
CA TYR A 162 7.80 4.35 18.47
C TYR A 162 7.45 5.76 19.01
N ALA A 163 6.89 6.61 18.15
CA ALA A 163 6.47 7.95 18.53
C ALA A 163 5.39 7.94 19.61
N GLU A 164 4.42 7.00 19.56
CA GLU A 164 3.39 6.85 20.58
C GLU A 164 3.94 6.62 22.00
N ASN A 165 5.10 5.95 22.10
CA ASN A 165 5.79 5.69 23.36
C ASN A 165 6.82 6.79 23.74
N SER A 166 6.96 7.84 22.93
CA SER A 166 7.93 8.92 23.10
C SER A 166 7.24 10.28 23.27
N ASP A 167 7.13 10.72 24.53
CA ASP A 167 6.57 12.04 24.90
C ASP A 167 7.20 13.23 24.16
N THR A 168 8.45 13.08 23.73
CA THR A 168 9.17 14.14 23.02
C THR A 168 8.71 14.23 21.57
N LEU A 169 8.58 13.10 20.87
CA LEU A 169 8.12 13.05 19.47
C LEU A 169 6.62 13.35 19.35
N LEU A 170 5.81 12.92 20.33
CA LEU A 170 4.39 13.25 20.37
C LEU A 170 4.12 14.76 20.34
N LYS A 171 4.99 15.55 20.98
CA LYS A 171 4.83 17.01 21.11
C LYS A 171 5.52 17.79 20.01
N ASP A 172 6.42 17.16 19.25
CA ASP A 172 7.19 17.79 18.18
C ASP A 172 6.88 17.13 16.83
N SER A 173 5.78 17.58 16.23
CA SER A 173 5.32 17.09 14.92
C SER A 173 6.35 17.29 13.80
N LEU A 174 7.14 18.37 13.84
CA LEU A 174 8.14 18.65 12.81
C LEU A 174 9.28 17.63 12.85
N SER A 175 9.77 17.31 14.06
CA SER A 175 10.79 16.27 14.23
C SER A 175 10.25 14.89 13.82
N LEU A 176 9.00 14.58 14.15
CA LEU A 176 8.37 13.33 13.73
C LEU A 176 8.25 13.22 12.20
N ASP A 177 7.83 14.30 11.52
CA ASP A 177 7.71 14.32 10.06
C ASP A 177 9.08 14.12 9.39
N HIS A 178 10.15 14.69 9.95
CA HIS A 178 11.51 14.49 9.45
C HIS A 178 12.00 13.05 9.63
N VAL A 179 11.77 12.44 10.81
CA VAL A 179 12.10 11.02 11.07
C VAL A 179 11.35 10.10 10.10
N ILE A 180 10.05 10.37 9.88
CA ILE A 180 9.24 9.62 8.92
C ILE A 180 9.86 9.75 7.52
N ALA A 181 10.10 10.97 7.03
CA ALA A 181 10.63 11.20 5.70
C ALA A 181 11.97 10.47 5.45
N GLU A 182 12.85 10.41 6.45
CA GLU A 182 14.15 9.74 6.29
C GLU A 182 14.10 8.21 6.39
N LEU A 183 13.22 7.64 7.21
CA LEU A 183 13.32 6.22 7.59
C LEU A 183 12.21 5.31 7.05
N HIS A 184 11.07 5.87 6.64
CA HIS A 184 9.90 5.04 6.27
C HIS A 184 10.17 4.10 5.09
N GLN A 185 10.98 4.49 4.10
CA GLN A 185 11.31 3.63 2.96
C GLN A 185 12.18 2.43 3.38
N GLU A 186 13.22 2.68 4.18
CA GLU A 186 14.12 1.63 4.69
C GLU A 186 13.36 0.66 5.61
N LEU A 187 12.61 1.19 6.58
CA LEU A 187 11.80 0.37 7.49
C LEU A 187 10.68 -0.36 6.77
N GLY A 188 10.09 0.24 5.73
CA GLY A 188 9.07 -0.40 4.92
C GLY A 188 9.58 -1.65 4.24
N ALA A 189 10.74 -1.56 3.59
CA ALA A 189 11.39 -2.72 2.97
C ALA A 189 11.72 -3.82 3.99
N LEU A 190 12.17 -3.45 5.19
CA LEU A 190 12.47 -4.40 6.26
C LEU A 190 11.23 -5.12 6.80
N VAL A 191 10.11 -4.40 6.94
CA VAL A 191 8.82 -4.98 7.32
C VAL A 191 8.34 -5.97 6.25
N LEU A 192 8.37 -5.59 4.98
CA LEU A 192 7.93 -6.49 3.91
C LEU A 192 8.83 -7.71 3.76
N LYS A 193 10.14 -7.55 3.99
CA LYS A 193 11.10 -8.65 4.03
C LYS A 193 10.87 -9.59 5.21
N SER A 194 10.56 -9.08 6.39
CA SER A 194 10.26 -9.95 7.55
C SER A 194 8.95 -10.72 7.37
N TRP A 195 8.06 -10.22 6.52
CA TRP A 195 6.84 -10.91 6.11
C TRP A 195 7.03 -11.86 4.93
N ASP A 196 8.25 -12.02 4.40
CA ASP A 196 8.55 -12.88 3.24
C ASP A 196 7.71 -12.53 1.99
N LEU A 197 7.47 -11.23 1.77
CA LEU A 197 6.78 -10.77 0.57
C LEU A 197 7.73 -10.71 -0.64
N PRO A 198 7.21 -10.82 -1.88
CA PRO A 198 8.01 -10.78 -3.09
C PRO A 198 8.92 -9.55 -3.18
N GLU A 199 10.14 -9.75 -3.71
CA GLU A 199 11.15 -8.70 -3.90
C GLU A 199 10.60 -7.47 -4.65
N ALA A 200 9.67 -7.68 -5.58
CA ALA A 200 9.04 -6.61 -6.34
C ALA A 200 8.24 -5.65 -5.43
N LEU A 201 7.60 -6.15 -4.36
CA LEU A 201 6.88 -5.32 -3.38
C LEU A 201 7.85 -4.67 -2.38
N ILE A 202 8.92 -5.37 -2.00
CA ILE A 202 9.98 -4.82 -1.14
C ILE A 202 10.60 -3.58 -1.81
N LYS A 203 10.90 -3.69 -3.12
CA LYS A 203 11.44 -2.58 -3.93
C LYS A 203 10.51 -1.37 -3.95
N VAL A 204 9.20 -1.57 -4.06
CA VAL A 204 8.21 -0.48 -4.01
C VAL A 204 8.38 0.33 -2.74
N ALA A 205 8.39 -0.33 -1.57
CA ALA A 205 8.55 0.37 -0.29
C ALA A 205 9.88 1.12 -0.18
N SER A 206 10.97 0.59 -0.75
CA SER A 206 12.28 1.26 -0.70
C SER A 206 12.51 2.33 -1.76
N GLU A 207 11.84 2.30 -2.92
CA GLU A 207 12.23 3.08 -4.11
C GLU A 207 11.14 4.00 -4.66
N TYR A 208 9.91 3.98 -4.15
CA TYR A 208 8.81 4.75 -4.76
C TYR A 208 9.04 6.28 -4.74
N LEU A 209 9.95 6.82 -3.92
CA LEU A 209 10.34 8.24 -3.97
C LEU A 209 11.66 8.49 -4.73
N THR A 210 12.29 7.45 -5.28
CA THR A 210 13.52 7.56 -6.07
C THR A 210 13.16 7.81 -7.54
N PHE A 211 12.76 9.04 -7.87
CA PHE A 211 12.24 9.39 -9.19
C PHE A 211 13.27 9.31 -10.34
N GLU A 212 14.56 9.31 -10.02
CA GLU A 212 15.67 9.18 -10.98
C GLU A 212 15.94 7.72 -11.41
N ARG A 213 15.17 6.74 -10.91
CA ARG A 213 15.36 5.32 -11.19
C ARG A 213 15.19 4.97 -12.68
N GLN A 214 16.04 4.06 -13.15
CA GLN A 214 16.08 3.58 -14.54
C GLN A 214 16.04 2.04 -14.55
N PRO A 215 14.90 1.42 -14.23
CA PRO A 215 14.72 -0.01 -14.42
C PRO A 215 14.73 -0.36 -15.92
N ASP A 216 15.07 -1.61 -16.24
CA ASP A 216 15.10 -2.10 -17.63
C ASP A 216 13.69 -2.18 -18.23
N ASP A 217 12.70 -2.61 -17.42
CA ASP A 217 11.30 -2.77 -17.79
C ASP A 217 10.39 -2.01 -16.80
N VAL A 218 9.14 -1.76 -17.20
CA VAL A 218 8.12 -1.19 -16.30
C VAL A 218 7.86 -2.14 -15.12
N ASP A 219 7.85 -1.59 -13.91
CA ASP A 219 7.61 -2.36 -12.67
C ASP A 219 6.52 -1.75 -11.78
N PHE A 220 6.19 -2.42 -10.67
CA PHE A 220 5.18 -1.92 -9.73
C PHE A 220 5.57 -0.59 -9.08
N THR A 221 6.86 -0.30 -8.95
CA THR A 221 7.33 0.95 -8.37
C THR A 221 7.03 2.12 -9.30
N ASP A 222 7.07 1.93 -10.63
CA ASP A 222 6.64 2.94 -11.61
C ASP A 222 5.16 3.28 -11.48
N LEU A 223 4.31 2.26 -11.34
CA LEU A 223 2.86 2.43 -11.10
C LEU A 223 2.60 3.22 -9.81
N VAL A 224 3.30 2.87 -8.73
CA VAL A 224 3.16 3.54 -7.43
C VAL A 224 3.72 4.97 -7.48
N GLN A 225 4.81 5.23 -8.22
CA GLN A 225 5.35 6.58 -8.43
C GLN A 225 4.33 7.51 -9.06
N VAL A 226 3.73 7.08 -10.17
CA VAL A 226 2.70 7.85 -10.87
C VAL A 226 1.48 8.07 -9.97
N ALA A 227 0.99 7.01 -9.31
CA ALA A 227 -0.14 7.09 -8.39
C ALA A 227 0.12 8.03 -7.19
N VAL A 228 1.32 8.02 -6.63
CA VAL A 228 1.71 8.90 -5.53
C VAL A 228 1.73 10.36 -5.99
N LEU A 229 2.33 10.67 -7.13
CA LEU A 229 2.39 12.04 -7.62
C LEU A 229 0.99 12.60 -7.92
N GLN A 230 0.12 11.79 -8.53
CA GLN A 230 -1.29 12.13 -8.75
C GLN A 230 -2.04 12.45 -7.45
N SER A 231 -1.79 11.69 -6.38
CA SER A 231 -2.44 11.91 -5.07
C SER A 231 -2.02 13.23 -4.38
N TYR A 232 -1.02 13.91 -4.92
CA TYR A 232 -0.52 15.21 -4.44
C TYR A 232 -0.70 16.34 -5.45
N THR A 233 -1.24 16.07 -6.65
CA THR A 233 -1.57 17.11 -7.64
C THR A 233 -2.47 18.17 -7.00
N ASP A 234 -2.23 19.45 -7.34
CA ASP A 234 -2.95 20.61 -6.81
C ASP A 234 -2.86 20.81 -5.29
N THR A 235 -1.88 20.20 -4.62
CA THR A 235 -1.58 20.44 -3.20
C THR A 235 -0.30 21.25 -3.02
N ASP A 236 -0.16 21.92 -1.87
CA ASP A 236 1.10 22.61 -1.49
C ASP A 236 2.22 21.63 -1.08
N HIS A 237 2.00 20.31 -1.17
CA HIS A 237 2.98 19.31 -0.79
C HIS A 237 4.16 19.29 -1.78
N PRO A 238 5.42 19.08 -1.34
CA PRO A 238 6.57 19.04 -2.25
C PRO A 238 6.43 18.05 -3.42
N LEU A 239 5.75 16.93 -3.19
CA LEU A 239 5.48 15.93 -4.24
C LEU A 239 4.51 16.44 -5.31
N GLY A 240 3.61 17.37 -4.98
CA GLY A 240 2.71 18.00 -5.97
C GLY A 240 3.39 19.05 -6.85
N GLN A 241 4.64 19.41 -6.52
CA GLN A 241 5.45 20.37 -7.28
C GLN A 241 6.47 19.68 -8.20
N ILE A 242 6.51 18.35 -8.19
CA ILE A 242 7.41 17.57 -9.05
C ILE A 242 6.87 17.59 -10.47
N ASP A 243 7.74 17.93 -11.42
CA ASP A 243 7.43 17.89 -12.84
C ASP A 243 7.37 16.43 -13.32
N SER A 244 6.20 15.96 -13.74
CA SER A 244 5.98 14.59 -14.22
C SER A 244 6.91 14.23 -15.38
N ALA A 245 7.30 15.21 -16.21
CA ALA A 245 8.23 15.01 -17.32
C ALA A 245 9.65 14.63 -16.87
N THR A 246 10.02 14.92 -15.61
CA THR A 246 11.32 14.54 -15.04
C THR A 246 11.31 13.13 -14.45
N VAL A 247 10.13 12.53 -14.28
CA VAL A 247 9.95 11.23 -13.64
C VAL A 247 9.81 10.15 -14.71
N GLY A 248 10.83 9.30 -14.85
CA GLY A 248 10.89 8.30 -15.91
C GLY A 248 9.72 7.29 -15.93
N ALA A 249 9.00 7.14 -14.81
CA ALA A 249 7.84 6.27 -14.70
C ALA A 249 6.71 6.68 -15.68
N PHE A 250 6.40 7.97 -15.84
CA PHE A 250 5.35 8.42 -16.77
C PHE A 250 5.64 7.99 -18.20
N ALA A 251 6.89 8.21 -18.65
CA ALA A 251 7.33 7.78 -19.97
C ALA A 251 7.27 6.25 -20.14
N ARG A 252 7.67 5.47 -19.12
CA ARG A 252 7.60 3.99 -19.17
C ARG A 252 6.16 3.46 -19.22
N LEU A 253 5.21 4.16 -18.60
CA LEU A 253 3.78 3.84 -18.66
C LEU A 253 3.13 4.31 -19.98
N GLY A 254 3.86 5.03 -20.85
CA GLY A 254 3.28 5.61 -22.06
C GLY A 254 2.32 6.78 -21.79
N LEU A 255 2.48 7.43 -20.63
CA LEU A 255 1.77 8.67 -20.32
C LEU A 255 2.54 9.82 -20.99
N GLU A 256 2.07 10.22 -22.18
CA GLU A 256 2.69 11.28 -22.97
C GLU A 256 2.43 12.64 -22.30
N ALA A 257 3.45 13.49 -22.18
CA ALA A 257 3.35 14.74 -21.42
C ALA A 257 2.26 15.71 -21.92
N ASP A 258 1.82 15.58 -23.17
CA ASP A 258 0.74 16.36 -23.78
C ASP A 258 -0.64 15.71 -23.69
N GLU A 259 -0.72 14.40 -23.44
CA GLU A 259 -1.98 13.65 -23.28
C GLU A 259 -2.22 13.13 -21.85
N GLU A 260 -1.26 13.29 -20.94
CA GLU A 260 -1.27 12.78 -19.57
C GLU A 260 -2.61 13.09 -18.87
N ASP A 261 -2.99 14.37 -18.79
CA ASP A 261 -4.23 14.80 -18.15
C ASP A 261 -5.47 14.13 -18.75
N HIS A 262 -5.49 13.97 -20.07
CA HIS A 262 -6.61 13.34 -20.77
C HIS A 262 -6.67 11.83 -20.50
N GLN A 263 -5.53 11.14 -20.56
CA GLN A 263 -5.41 9.71 -20.29
C GLN A 263 -5.79 9.39 -18.83
N LEU A 264 -5.35 10.21 -17.88
CA LEU A 264 -5.67 10.04 -16.46
C LEU A 264 -7.13 10.40 -16.15
N SER A 265 -7.66 11.47 -16.75
CA SER A 265 -9.08 11.83 -16.62
C SER A 265 -10.00 10.72 -17.15
N ALA A 266 -9.59 10.02 -18.21
CA ALA A 266 -10.35 8.90 -18.78
C ALA A 266 -10.52 7.71 -17.82
N ILE A 267 -9.63 7.55 -16.84
CA ILE A 267 -9.67 6.45 -15.85
C ILE A 267 -10.10 6.92 -14.44
N ALA A 268 -10.27 8.22 -14.21
CA ALA A 268 -10.54 8.79 -12.89
C ALA A 268 -11.79 8.20 -12.21
N GLU A 269 -12.89 8.02 -12.96
CA GLU A 269 -14.12 7.42 -12.42
C GLU A 269 -13.88 5.97 -11.94
N GLU A 270 -13.02 5.21 -12.63
CA GLU A 270 -12.66 3.85 -12.25
C GLU A 270 -11.77 3.83 -10.99
N VAL A 271 -10.87 4.80 -10.85
CA VAL A 271 -10.05 5.01 -9.64
C VAL A 271 -10.94 5.33 -8.44
N ASP A 272 -11.83 6.32 -8.56
CA ASP A 272 -12.76 6.73 -7.50
C ASP A 272 -13.64 5.57 -7.02
N ALA A 273 -14.19 4.81 -7.97
CA ALA A 273 -15.02 3.65 -7.64
C ALA A 273 -14.21 2.53 -6.96
N THR A 274 -12.95 2.35 -7.34
CA THR A 274 -12.03 1.38 -6.72
C THR A 274 -11.66 1.82 -5.30
N GLN A 275 -11.28 3.08 -5.11
CA GLN A 275 -10.99 3.68 -3.81
C GLN A 275 -12.19 3.56 -2.86
N TYR A 276 -13.39 3.85 -3.36
CA TYR A 276 -14.63 3.73 -2.58
C TYR A 276 -14.92 2.29 -2.13
N ALA A 277 -14.60 1.30 -2.96
CA ALA A 277 -14.80 -0.11 -2.63
C ALA A 277 -13.84 -0.60 -1.52
N LEU A 278 -12.61 -0.08 -1.51
CA LEU A 278 -11.57 -0.40 -0.54
C LEU A 278 -11.77 0.30 0.81
N THR A 279 -12.36 1.50 0.79
CA THR A 279 -12.57 2.34 1.96
C THR A 279 -13.45 1.63 3.01
N PRO A 280 -12.97 1.45 4.25
CA PRO A 280 -13.75 0.90 5.35
C PRO A 280 -14.90 1.85 5.73
N ARG A 281 -16.00 1.28 6.23
CA ARG A 281 -17.19 2.02 6.68
C ARG A 281 -17.45 1.79 8.15
#